data_AF-A0A0F3H1P9-F1
#
_entry.id   AF-A0A0F3H1P9-F1
#
_cell.length_a   1.000
_cell.length_b   1.000
_cell.length_c   1.000
_cell.angle_alpha   90.00
_cell.angle_beta   90.00
_cell.angle_gamma   90.00
#
_symmetry.space_group_name_H-M   'P 1'
#
loop_
_entity.id
_entity.type
_entity.pdbx_description
1 polymer ?
#
loop_
_entity_poly.entity_id
_entity_poly.type
_entity_poly.pdbx_seq_one_letter_code
_entity_poly.pdbx_strand_id
1 'polypeptide(L)'
;MQDVIAKGVLLGCYVITVKGKDAINGMTASWVSQVSFEPKMLMVSIAPQRYTNELIRESGYFAVNVLSEEQTDIAKHYGFKSGRDADKFAN
;
A
#
# COMPACT_ATOMS: atom_id res chain seq x y z
N MET A 1 -19.35 -14.58 -7.07
CA MET A 1 -17.95 -14.57 -7.54
C MET A 1 -17.05 -13.75 -6.63
N GLN A 2 -17.37 -12.48 -6.32
CA GLN A 2 -16.52 -11.67 -5.41
C GLN A 2 -16.37 -12.27 -4.02
N ASP A 3 -17.43 -12.81 -3.40
CA ASP A 3 -17.34 -13.44 -2.08
C ASP A 3 -16.41 -14.66 -2.05
N VAL A 4 -16.36 -15.41 -3.16
CA VAL A 4 -15.47 -16.56 -3.31
C VAL A 4 -14.02 -16.09 -3.37
N ILE A 5 -13.76 -15.02 -4.13
CA ILE A 5 -12.42 -14.41 -4.23
C ILE A 5 -11.98 -13.85 -2.86
N ALA A 6 -12.86 -13.11 -2.19
CA ALA A 6 -12.53 -12.48 -0.91
C ALA A 6 -12.24 -13.48 0.22
N LYS A 7 -12.85 -14.68 0.19
CA LYS A 7 -12.65 -15.73 1.19
C LYS A 7 -11.61 -16.77 0.80
N GLY A 8 -11.42 -17.01 -0.51
CA GLY A 8 -10.57 -18.07 -1.03
C GLY A 8 -9.15 -17.63 -1.38
N VAL A 9 -8.94 -16.34 -1.65
CA VAL A 9 -7.60 -15.81 -1.98
C VAL A 9 -6.93 -15.31 -0.72
N LEU A 10 -5.84 -15.96 -0.33
CA LEU A 10 -5.00 -15.52 0.76
C LEU A 10 -4.25 -14.25 0.36
N LEU A 11 -4.31 -13.25 1.22
CA LEU A 11 -3.62 -11.97 1.02
C LEU A 11 -2.95 -11.56 2.33
N GLY A 12 -1.76 -10.98 2.21
CA GLY A 12 -1.12 -10.30 3.34
C GLY A 12 -1.72 -8.91 3.59
N CYS A 13 -1.26 -8.28 4.66
CA CYS A 13 -1.52 -6.88 4.96
C CYS A 13 -0.21 -6.10 4.92
N TYR A 14 -0.16 -5.07 4.09
CA TYR A 14 1.04 -4.29 3.85
C TYR A 14 0.74 -2.80 3.95
N VAL A 15 1.72 -1.99 4.32
CA VAL A 15 1.70 -0.54 4.11
C VAL A 15 2.67 -0.17 3.00
N ILE A 16 2.13 0.40 1.93
CA ILE A 16 2.90 0.95 0.82
C ILE A 16 3.16 2.41 1.13
N THR A 17 4.43 2.77 1.23
CA THR A 17 4.86 4.15 1.53
C THR A 17 5.61 4.74 0.36
N VAL A 18 5.51 6.07 0.22
CA VAL A 18 6.15 6.83 -0.84
C VAL A 18 6.51 8.21 -0.32
N LYS A 19 7.66 8.71 -0.76
CA LYS A 19 8.05 10.11 -0.60
C LYS A 19 7.95 10.78 -1.97
N GLY A 20 6.99 11.67 -2.10
CA GLY A 20 6.93 12.61 -3.22
C GLY A 20 7.92 13.76 -2.98
N LYS A 21 7.85 14.78 -3.85
CA LYS A 21 8.68 15.97 -3.74
C LYS A 21 8.43 16.74 -2.43
N ASP A 22 7.15 16.98 -2.14
CA ASP A 22 6.72 17.86 -1.04
C ASP A 22 5.87 17.13 0.02
N ALA A 23 5.65 15.81 -0.13
CA ALA A 23 4.78 15.03 0.74
C ALA A 23 5.31 13.61 0.98
N ILE A 24 5.02 13.06 2.16
CA ILE A 24 5.17 11.63 2.48
C ILE A 24 3.77 11.06 2.66
N ASN A 25 3.50 9.88 2.10
CA ASN A 25 2.20 9.25 2.21
C ASN A 25 2.31 7.72 2.32
N GLY A 26 1.26 7.11 2.85
CA GLY A 26 1.14 5.67 3.03
C GLY A 26 -0.28 5.20 2.71
N MET A 27 -0.40 3.97 2.20
CA MET A 27 -1.68 3.28 2.10
C MET A 27 -1.57 1.82 2.49
N THR A 28 -2.61 1.30 3.12
CA THR A 28 -2.75 -0.13 3.33
C THR A 28 -3.09 -0.81 2.01
N ALA A 29 -2.42 -1.91 1.70
CA ALA A 29 -2.63 -2.71 0.50
C ALA A 29 -2.54 -4.20 0.83
N SER A 30 -3.26 -5.01 0.05
CA SER A 30 -3.25 -6.47 0.18
C SER A 30 -2.80 -7.16 -1.11
N TRP A 31 -2.94 -6.50 -2.27
CA TRP A 31 -2.56 -7.05 -3.58
C TRP A 31 -1.08 -6.80 -3.85
N VAL A 32 -0.25 -7.55 -3.12
CA VAL A 32 1.21 -7.55 -3.23
C VAL A 32 1.66 -8.99 -3.52
N SER A 33 2.52 -9.18 -4.51
CA SER A 33 3.07 -10.49 -4.84
C SER A 33 4.51 -10.38 -5.33
N GLN A 34 5.34 -11.35 -4.99
CA GLN A 34 6.58 -11.57 -5.73
C GLN A 34 6.23 -11.99 -7.16
N VAL A 35 6.98 -11.49 -8.15
CA VAL A 35 6.75 -11.79 -9.58
C VAL A 35 8.02 -12.27 -10.29
N SER A 36 9.19 -12.20 -9.65
CA SER A 36 10.43 -12.76 -10.17
C SER A 36 11.48 -12.96 -9.07
N PHE A 37 12.30 -14.01 -9.24
CA PHE A 37 13.47 -14.28 -8.39
C PHE A 37 14.71 -13.53 -8.88
N GLU A 38 14.97 -13.54 -10.18
CA GLU A 38 16.11 -12.87 -10.82
C GLU A 38 15.67 -12.24 -12.15
N PRO A 39 15.62 -10.90 -12.26
CA PRO A 39 15.87 -9.93 -11.20
C PRO A 39 14.80 -10.03 -10.09
N LYS A 40 15.15 -9.64 -8.87
CA LYS A 40 14.21 -9.61 -7.73
C LYS A 40 13.12 -8.58 -8.02
N MET A 41 11.88 -9.04 -8.23
CA MET A 41 10.75 -8.15 -8.52
C MET A 41 9.52 -8.51 -7.69
N LEU A 42 8.79 -7.46 -7.32
CA LEU A 42 7.47 -7.54 -6.71
C LEU A 42 6.49 -6.64 -7.47
N MET A 43 5.21 -6.97 -7.37
CA MET A 43 4.10 -6.19 -7.89
C MET A 43 3.25 -5.71 -6.71
N VAL A 44 2.82 -4.46 -6.78
CA VAL A 44 1.77 -3.89 -5.93
C VAL A 44 0.68 -3.34 -6.84
N SER A 45 -0.54 -3.81 -6.68
CA SER A 45 -1.69 -3.28 -7.44
C SER A 45 -2.35 -2.13 -6.67
N ILE A 46 -2.35 -0.94 -7.26
CA ILE A 46 -2.88 0.28 -6.64
C ILE A 46 -3.97 0.88 -7.54
N ALA A 47 -5.13 1.17 -6.95
CA ALA A 47 -6.23 1.81 -7.68
C ALA A 47 -5.81 3.22 -8.14
N PRO A 48 -6.11 3.63 -9.40
CA PRO A 48 -5.62 4.90 -9.97
C PRO A 48 -5.99 6.15 -9.16
N GLN A 49 -7.12 6.13 -8.45
CA GLN A 49 -7.62 7.27 -7.66
C GLN A 49 -6.86 7.48 -6.34
N ARG A 50 -6.04 6.52 -5.91
CA ARG A 50 -5.27 6.63 -4.66
C ARG A 50 -4.18 7.68 -4.80
N TYR A 51 -4.07 8.57 -3.81
CA TYR A 51 -2.99 9.55 -3.77
C TYR A 51 -1.60 8.92 -3.82
N THR A 52 -1.43 7.75 -3.21
CA THR A 52 -0.18 6.98 -3.28
C THR A 52 0.21 6.64 -4.73
N ASN A 53 -0.75 6.34 -5.62
CA ASN A 53 -0.45 6.06 -7.04
C ASN A 53 0.11 7.29 -7.75
N GLU A 54 -0.47 8.47 -7.49
CA GLU A 54 0.02 9.74 -8.04
C GLU A 54 1.48 10.00 -7.62
N LEU A 55 1.75 9.93 -6.31
CA LEU A 55 3.10 10.14 -5.78
C LEU A 55 4.12 9.11 -6.26
N ILE A 56 3.72 7.84 -6.44
CA ILE A 56 4.61 6.80 -6.98
C ILE A 56 4.93 7.09 -8.45
N ARG A 57 3.95 7.53 -9.25
CA ARG A 57 4.19 7.88 -10.66
C ARG A 57 5.12 9.08 -10.81
N GLU A 58 5.05 10.04 -9.90
CA GLU A 58 5.93 11.20 -9.88
C GLU A 58 7.35 10.88 -9.39
N SER A 59 7.46 10.08 -8.32
CA SER A 59 8.75 9.79 -7.67
C SER A 59 9.52 8.63 -8.31
N GLY A 60 8.82 7.67 -8.93
CA GLY A 60 9.41 6.47 -9.52
C GLY A 60 9.82 5.39 -8.50
N TYR A 61 9.48 5.55 -7.22
CA TYR A 61 9.83 4.59 -6.17
C TYR A 61 8.74 4.45 -5.11
N PHE A 62 8.80 3.36 -4.36
CA PHE A 62 7.97 3.09 -3.19
C PHE A 62 8.67 2.09 -2.27
N ALA A 63 8.17 1.96 -1.05
CA ALA A 63 8.57 0.92 -0.11
C ALA A 63 7.36 0.09 0.35
N VAL A 64 7.60 -1.19 0.62
CA VAL A 64 6.61 -2.15 1.13
C VAL A 64 6.97 -2.50 2.56
N ASN A 65 6.02 -2.29 3.47
CA ASN A 65 6.14 -2.67 4.88
C ASN A 65 5.19 -3.83 5.15
N VAL A 66 5.71 -4.98 5.60
CA VAL A 66 4.91 -6.16 5.96
C VAL A 66 4.42 -5.99 7.38
N LEU A 67 3.10 -6.05 7.60
CA LEU A 67 2.54 -5.93 8.94
C LEU A 67 2.42 -7.28 9.63
N SER A 68 2.60 -7.29 10.95
CA SER A 68 2.23 -8.43 11.78
C SER A 68 0.73 -8.42 12.12
N GLU A 69 0.23 -9.51 12.70
CA GLU A 69 -1.18 -9.67 13.06
C GLU A 69 -1.62 -8.63 14.12
N GLU A 70 -0.71 -8.22 15.00
CA GLU A 70 -0.96 -7.25 16.07
C GLU A 70 -1.04 -5.79 15.56
N GLN A 71 -0.62 -5.52 14.32
CA GLN A 71 -0.52 -4.16 13.76
C GLN A 71 -1.79 -3.70 13.02
N THR A 72 -2.95 -4.20 13.44
CA THR A 72 -4.24 -3.85 12.83
C THR A 72 -4.52 -2.34 12.88
N ASP A 73 -4.12 -1.64 13.94
CA ASP A 73 -4.37 -0.20 14.05
C ASP A 73 -3.50 0.62 13.09
N ILE A 74 -2.28 0.16 12.78
CA ILE A 74 -1.44 0.74 11.73
C ILE A 74 -2.13 0.55 10.37
N ALA A 75 -2.65 -0.65 10.09
CA ALA A 75 -3.39 -0.93 8.87
C ALA A 75 -4.62 -0.02 8.71
N LYS A 76 -5.37 0.24 9.79
CA LYS A 76 -6.53 1.14 9.76
C LYS A 76 -6.12 2.59 9.53
N HIS A 77 -5.07 3.06 10.21
CA HIS A 77 -4.56 4.43 10.10
C HIS A 77 -4.20 4.78 8.65
N TYR A 78 -3.47 3.90 7.97
CA TYR A 78 -3.09 4.11 6.57
C TYR A 78 -4.20 3.76 5.56
N GLY A 79 -5.22 2.99 5.95
CA GLY A 79 -6.27 2.47 5.06
C GLY A 79 -7.54 3.33 4.96
N PHE A 80 -7.96 4.00 6.03
CA PHE A 80 -9.28 4.64 6.09
C PHE A 80 -9.33 6.13 5.71
N LYS A 81 -8.19 6.82 5.69
CA LYS A 81 -8.10 8.22 5.29
C LYS A 81 -7.28 8.37 4.02
N SER A 82 -7.58 9.36 3.19
CA SER A 82 -6.72 9.74 2.06
C SER A 82 -5.60 10.65 2.55
N GLY A 83 -4.40 10.50 1.99
CA GLY A 83 -3.30 11.43 2.26
C GLY A 83 -3.47 12.80 1.60
N ARG A 84 -4.51 12.99 0.78
CA ARG A 84 -4.88 14.32 0.26
C ARG A 84 -5.53 15.19 1.32
N ASP A 85 -6.25 14.57 2.25
CA ASP A 85 -7.10 15.26 3.22
C ASP A 85 -6.50 15.25 4.63
N ALA A 86 -5.46 14.46 4.85
CA ALA A 86 -4.81 14.32 6.15
C ALA A 86 -3.33 13.98 6.01
N ASP A 87 -2.50 14.61 6.83
CA ASP A 87 -1.12 14.17 7.04
C ASP A 87 -1.10 12.92 7.93
N LYS A 88 -0.78 11.77 7.32
CA LYS A 88 -0.74 10.48 8.00
C LYS A 88 0.55 10.24 8.80
N PHE A 89 1.55 11.11 8.66
CA PHE A 89 2.85 11.00 9.31
C PHE A 89 3.08 12.05 10.40
N ALA A 90 2.17 13.03 10.54
CA ALA A 90 2.25 14.07 11.58
C ALA A 90 1.68 13.67 12.96
N ASN A 91 1.25 12.42 13.16
CA ASN A 91 0.68 11.92 14.41
C ASN A 91 1.40 10.67 14.90
#